data_AF-A0A929K2Z2-F1
#
_entry.id   AF-A0A929K2Z2-F1
#
_cell.length_a   1.000
_cell.length_b   1.000
_cell.length_c   1.000
_cell.angle_alpha   90.00
_cell.angle_beta   90.00
_cell.angle_gamma   90.00
#
_symmetry.space_group_name_H-M   'P 1'
#
loop_
_entity.id
_entity.type
_entity.pdbx_description
1 polymer ?
#
loop_
_entity_poly.entity_id
_entity_poly.type
_entity_poly.pdbx_seq_one_letter_code
_entity_poly.pdbx_strand_id
1 'polypeptide(L)'
;MIGFAQQQDTSEISIEGIWEGKLKVPGTELRIVFKISKNPDGTLTATLDSPDQGATDIPVEEVIFKDNTLHLEVKSAGGVFEGKVSEDFLVVEGEWNQSGQTLPLTLKRVDKAVEILRPQEPKKPYPYIEKKVAYTNLKAGVKLVGTLTLPSDTGVFPAVVLITGSGPHDRDETIYGHHPFLILADYLTRQGIAVLRVDDRGVGESTGDFSQATSEDFASDVLAGIEYLKTRKEINPEQIGLIGHSEGGLIAPMVAVKSPDVAFIVLMAGTGLIGEEILYLQGALMYRAMGVSEEDITKNRQFNERIFSVLKEEDDSENAEERLRQMFMEDWEKMS
;
A
#
# COMPACT_ATOMS: atom_id res chain seq x y z
N MET A 1 -4.33 11.77 -68.04
CA MET A 1 -3.44 11.61 -66.86
C MET A 1 -3.42 12.93 -66.11
N ILE A 2 -4.21 13.05 -65.04
CA ILE A 2 -3.94 13.99 -63.95
C ILE A 2 -4.39 13.26 -62.68
N GLY A 3 -3.42 12.91 -61.83
CA GLY A 3 -3.64 12.17 -60.60
C GLY A 3 -4.21 13.06 -59.50
N PHE A 4 -5.14 12.51 -58.73
CA PHE A 4 -5.52 13.07 -57.44
C PHE A 4 -4.46 12.65 -56.42
N ALA A 5 -3.68 13.61 -55.94
CA ALA A 5 -2.84 13.43 -54.76
C ALA A 5 -3.76 13.41 -53.52
N GLN A 6 -3.65 12.35 -52.72
CA GLN A 6 -4.26 12.28 -51.40
C GLN A 6 -3.67 13.39 -50.53
N GLN A 7 -4.55 14.17 -49.93
CA GLN A 7 -4.24 15.11 -48.86
C GLN A 7 -3.80 14.27 -47.65
N GLN A 8 -2.52 14.35 -47.30
CA GLN A 8 -1.99 13.81 -46.06
C GLN A 8 -2.50 14.69 -44.92
N ASP A 9 -3.24 14.09 -44.01
CA ASP A 9 -3.72 14.69 -42.77
C ASP A 9 -2.51 15.01 -41.90
N THR A 10 -2.11 16.29 -41.82
CA THR A 10 -1.10 16.75 -40.87
C THR A 10 -1.81 16.92 -39.53
N SER A 11 -1.84 15.87 -38.71
CA SER A 11 -2.09 16.05 -37.28
C SER A 11 -1.03 17.00 -36.76
N GLU A 12 -1.41 18.21 -36.32
CA GLU A 12 -0.51 19.10 -35.59
C GLU A 12 0.07 18.30 -34.41
N ILE A 13 1.38 18.09 -34.43
CA ILE A 13 2.08 17.45 -33.32
C ILE A 13 2.01 18.44 -32.15
N SER A 14 1.37 18.05 -31.06
CA SER A 14 1.05 18.91 -29.93
C SER A 14 1.41 18.24 -28.60
N ILE A 15 1.37 18.95 -27.47
CA ILE A 15 1.84 18.45 -26.17
C ILE A 15 0.91 17.39 -25.55
N GLU A 16 -0.36 17.35 -25.97
CA GLU A 16 -1.36 16.36 -25.57
C GLU A 16 -0.88 14.94 -25.86
N GLY A 17 -1.10 14.02 -24.93
CA GLY A 17 -0.68 12.63 -25.07
C GLY A 17 -0.22 12.01 -23.75
N ILE A 18 0.35 10.81 -23.85
CA ILE A 18 0.87 10.07 -22.71
C ILE A 18 2.39 10.17 -22.73
N TRP A 19 2.94 10.59 -21.59
CA TRP A 19 4.35 10.85 -21.38
C TRP A 19 4.85 9.99 -20.23
N GLU A 20 5.75 9.05 -20.52
CA GLU A 20 6.28 8.09 -19.56
C GLU A 20 7.77 8.31 -19.32
N GLY A 21 8.17 8.34 -18.05
CA GLY A 21 9.57 8.40 -17.63
C GLY A 21 9.84 7.52 -16.43
N LYS A 22 11.13 7.41 -16.09
CA LYS A 22 11.63 6.64 -14.96
C LYS A 22 12.35 7.59 -14.01
N LEU A 23 11.75 7.85 -12.87
CA LEU A 23 12.30 8.68 -11.81
C LEU A 23 13.17 7.80 -10.91
N LYS A 24 14.46 8.10 -10.85
CA LYS A 24 15.38 7.43 -9.93
C LYS A 24 15.29 8.09 -8.57
N VAL A 25 14.83 7.34 -7.58
CA VAL A 25 14.82 7.75 -6.17
C VAL A 25 15.80 6.86 -5.39
N PRO A 26 16.25 7.27 -4.19
CA PRO A 26 17.13 6.42 -3.39
C PRO A 26 16.53 5.03 -3.17
N GLY A 27 17.24 3.99 -3.62
CA GLY A 27 16.85 2.58 -3.43
C GLY A 27 15.87 2.00 -4.46
N THR A 28 15.26 2.78 -5.35
CA THR A 28 14.34 2.25 -6.38
C THR A 28 14.19 3.17 -7.61
N GLU A 29 13.51 2.69 -8.64
CA GLU A 29 13.16 3.45 -9.84
C GLU A 29 11.64 3.38 -10.03
N LEU A 30 10.99 4.54 -10.15
CA LEU A 30 9.55 4.66 -10.25
C LEU A 30 9.16 5.10 -11.66
N ARG A 31 8.23 4.40 -12.30
CA ARG A 31 7.60 4.87 -13.53
C ARG A 31 6.63 5.99 -13.21
N ILE A 32 6.78 7.10 -13.92
CA ILE A 32 5.97 8.30 -13.83
C ILE A 32 5.29 8.47 -15.18
N VAL A 33 3.96 8.53 -15.17
CA VAL A 33 3.17 8.67 -16.40
C VAL A 33 2.28 9.90 -16.28
N PHE A 34 2.51 10.90 -17.14
CA PHE A 34 1.59 12.03 -17.29
C PHE A 34 0.66 11.80 -18.48
N LYS A 35 -0.64 11.97 -18.26
CA LYS A 35 -1.67 11.94 -19.31
C LYS A 35 -2.15 13.36 -19.53
N ILE A 36 -1.65 14.04 -20.57
CA ILE A 36 -1.98 15.43 -20.85
C ILE A 36 -3.11 15.48 -21.88
N SER A 37 -4.16 16.23 -21.56
CA SER A 37 -5.33 16.47 -22.40
C SER A 37 -5.60 17.96 -22.55
N LYS A 38 -6.43 18.32 -23.52
CA LYS A 38 -6.87 19.69 -23.74
C LYS A 38 -8.38 19.80 -23.59
N ASN A 39 -8.82 20.74 -22.78
CA ASN A 39 -10.21 21.06 -22.59
C ASN A 39 -10.79 21.80 -23.83
N PRO A 40 -12.12 21.83 -24.00
CA PRO A 40 -12.76 22.56 -25.10
C PRO A 40 -12.44 24.06 -25.14
N ASP A 41 -12.12 24.67 -24.00
CA ASP A 41 -11.71 26.07 -23.88
C ASP A 41 -10.23 26.33 -24.24
N GLY A 42 -9.51 25.26 -24.60
CA GLY A 42 -8.10 25.30 -24.99
C GLY A 42 -7.11 25.19 -23.83
N THR A 43 -7.58 25.12 -22.58
CA THR A 43 -6.72 24.90 -21.41
C THR A 43 -6.20 23.46 -21.36
N LEU A 44 -4.97 23.26 -20.89
CA LEU A 44 -4.41 21.93 -20.69
C LEU A 44 -4.81 21.39 -19.31
N THR A 45 -5.02 20.08 -19.25
CA THR A 45 -5.24 19.31 -18.03
C THR A 45 -4.35 18.09 -18.05
N ALA A 46 -4.00 17.55 -16.88
CA ALA A 46 -3.26 16.31 -16.81
C ALA A 46 -3.60 15.50 -15.57
N THR A 47 -3.33 14.20 -15.66
CA THR A 47 -3.21 13.32 -14.50
C THR A 47 -1.82 12.69 -14.46
N LEU A 48 -1.41 12.30 -13.26
CA LEU A 48 -0.20 11.54 -12.97
C LEU A 48 -0.57 10.13 -12.49
N ASP A 49 0.07 9.13 -13.08
CA ASP A 49 0.14 7.79 -12.51
C ASP A 49 1.57 7.51 -12.03
N SER A 50 1.69 6.82 -10.89
CA SER A 50 2.90 6.13 -10.44
C SER A 50 2.56 4.64 -10.31
N PRO A 51 2.58 3.87 -11.41
CA PRO A 51 2.10 2.49 -11.42
C PRO A 51 2.84 1.61 -10.40
N ASP A 52 4.15 1.82 -10.25
CA ASP A 52 4.99 1.06 -9.31
C ASP A 52 4.58 1.28 -7.84
N GLN A 53 3.85 2.36 -7.56
CA GLN A 53 3.29 2.66 -6.24
C GLN A 53 1.77 2.36 -6.16
N GLY A 54 1.16 1.89 -7.24
CA GLY A 54 -0.29 1.68 -7.32
C GLY A 54 -1.12 2.97 -7.37
N ALA A 55 -0.49 4.12 -7.55
CA ALA A 55 -1.19 5.40 -7.61
C ALA A 55 -1.60 5.72 -9.05
N THR A 56 -2.88 6.02 -9.25
CA THR A 56 -3.47 6.28 -10.57
C THR A 56 -4.37 7.50 -10.54
N ASP A 57 -4.40 8.20 -11.68
CA ASP A 57 -5.23 9.37 -11.93
C ASP A 57 -5.10 10.49 -10.87
N ILE A 58 -3.88 10.68 -10.35
CA ILE A 58 -3.58 11.80 -9.44
C ILE A 58 -3.76 13.10 -10.23
N PRO A 59 -4.56 14.07 -9.74
CA PRO A 59 -4.71 15.35 -10.41
C PRO A 59 -3.38 16.11 -10.52
N VAL A 60 -3.13 16.71 -11.68
CA VAL A 60 -2.09 17.73 -11.86
C VAL A 60 -2.78 19.09 -11.85
N GLU A 61 -2.58 19.88 -10.78
CA GLU A 61 -3.31 21.12 -10.56
C GLU A 61 -2.86 22.27 -11.47
N GLU A 62 -1.61 22.27 -11.93
CA GLU A 62 -1.11 23.29 -12.85
C GLU A 62 -0.42 22.63 -14.05
N VAL A 63 -0.89 22.95 -15.26
CA VAL A 63 -0.33 22.44 -16.52
C VAL A 63 -0.06 23.63 -17.43
N ILE A 64 1.20 24.02 -17.54
CA ILE A 64 1.62 25.15 -18.36
C ILE A 64 2.60 24.64 -19.42
N PHE A 65 2.27 24.93 -20.69
CA PHE A 65 3.19 24.72 -21.79
C PHE A 65 3.42 26.03 -22.53
N LYS A 66 4.66 26.56 -22.45
CA LYS A 66 5.04 27.84 -23.06
C LYS A 66 6.51 27.81 -23.46
N ASP A 67 6.83 28.36 -24.64
CA ASP A 67 8.22 28.49 -25.12
C ASP A 67 8.99 27.15 -25.11
N ASN A 68 8.31 26.06 -25.49
CA ASN A 68 8.80 24.66 -25.42
C ASN A 68 9.17 24.17 -24.02
N THR A 69 8.74 24.85 -22.97
CA THR A 69 8.87 24.43 -21.58
C THR A 69 7.52 23.94 -21.06
N LEU A 70 7.52 22.73 -20.51
CA LEU A 70 6.39 22.10 -19.83
C LEU A 70 6.61 22.21 -18.32
N HIS A 71 5.62 22.75 -17.62
CA HIS A 71 5.52 22.82 -16.17
C HIS A 71 4.28 22.05 -15.71
N LEU A 72 4.46 21.14 -14.75
CA LEU A 72 3.40 20.33 -14.15
C LEU A 72 3.52 20.38 -12.62
N GLU A 73 2.50 20.89 -11.93
CA GLU A 73 2.43 20.89 -10.46
C GLU A 73 1.45 19.83 -9.96
N VAL A 74 1.92 18.97 -9.05
CA VAL A 74 1.13 17.93 -8.38
C VAL A 74 1.13 18.22 -6.88
N LYS A 75 0.15 19.00 -6.43
CA LYS A 75 0.06 19.52 -5.05
C LYS A 75 -0.09 18.42 -4.03
N SER A 76 -0.88 17.40 -4.35
CA SER A 76 -1.08 16.23 -3.48
C SER A 76 0.23 15.46 -3.22
N ALA A 77 1.18 15.49 -4.15
CA ALA A 77 2.51 14.91 -3.98
C ALA A 77 3.55 15.93 -3.48
N GLY A 78 3.21 17.23 -3.44
CA GLY A 78 4.17 18.32 -3.21
C GLY A 78 5.28 18.33 -4.27
N GLY A 79 4.97 17.93 -5.50
CA GLY A 79 5.93 17.70 -6.57
C GLY A 79 5.73 18.63 -7.77
N VAL A 80 6.83 19.07 -8.38
CA VAL A 80 6.83 19.93 -9.58
C VAL A 80 7.76 19.34 -10.64
N PHE A 81 7.25 19.11 -11.84
CA PHE A 81 8.07 18.81 -13.02
C PHE A 81 8.29 20.06 -13.86
N GLU A 82 9.53 20.33 -14.23
CA GLU A 82 9.87 21.31 -15.27
C GLU A 82 10.78 20.68 -16.31
N GLY A 83 10.41 20.78 -17.59
CA GLY A 83 11.20 20.19 -18.66
C GLY A 83 11.06 20.87 -20.01
N LYS A 84 12.08 20.71 -20.86
CA LYS A 84 12.10 21.20 -22.23
C LYS A 84 11.63 20.11 -23.18
N VAL A 85 10.64 20.45 -23.99
CA VAL A 85 10.07 19.56 -25.01
C VAL A 85 10.92 19.65 -26.28
N SER A 86 11.32 18.49 -26.79
CA SER A 86 12.01 18.35 -28.07
C SER A 86 11.16 18.83 -29.25
N GLU A 87 11.80 19.26 -30.34
CA GLU A 87 11.11 19.82 -31.52
C GLU A 87 10.15 18.81 -32.20
N ASP A 88 10.43 17.51 -32.08
CA ASP A 88 9.60 16.43 -32.60
C ASP A 88 8.48 15.99 -31.62
N PHE A 89 8.42 16.61 -30.43
CA PHE A 89 7.53 16.27 -29.32
C PHE A 89 7.58 14.78 -28.93
N LEU A 90 8.72 14.12 -29.06
CA LEU A 90 8.87 12.72 -28.63
C LEU A 90 9.50 12.59 -27.25
N VAL A 91 10.21 13.63 -26.79
CA VAL A 91 10.95 13.64 -25.52
C VAL A 91 10.74 14.96 -24.77
N VAL A 92 10.60 14.89 -23.45
CA VAL A 92 10.75 16.03 -22.53
C VAL A 92 11.90 15.76 -21.59
N GLU A 93 12.94 16.59 -21.63
CA GLU A 93 14.07 16.50 -20.71
C GLU A 93 13.90 17.53 -19.61
N GLY A 94 13.84 17.08 -18.35
CA GLY A 94 13.54 17.95 -17.24
C GLY A 94 13.94 17.40 -15.89
N GLU A 95 13.42 18.04 -14.87
CA GLU A 95 13.68 17.74 -13.47
C GLU A 95 12.37 17.67 -12.69
N TRP A 96 12.30 16.71 -11.78
CA TRP A 96 11.26 16.57 -10.78
C TRP A 96 11.76 17.12 -9.45
N ASN A 97 11.03 18.08 -8.89
CA ASN A 97 11.33 18.71 -7.62
C ASN A 97 10.31 18.28 -6.58
N GLN A 98 10.77 17.66 -5.49
CA GLN A 98 9.88 17.18 -4.43
C GLN A 98 10.65 17.09 -3.10
N SER A 99 10.05 17.57 -2.01
CA SER A 99 10.64 17.49 -0.66
C SER A 99 12.07 18.03 -0.55
N GLY A 100 12.39 19.09 -1.29
CA GLY A 100 13.73 19.71 -1.33
C GLY A 100 14.77 18.96 -2.16
N GLN A 101 14.39 17.86 -2.84
CA GLN A 101 15.24 17.15 -3.79
C GLN A 101 14.87 17.53 -5.23
N THR A 102 15.90 17.66 -6.07
CA THR A 102 15.78 17.83 -7.53
C THR A 102 16.33 16.59 -8.21
N LEU A 103 15.49 15.89 -8.95
CA LEU A 103 15.79 14.59 -9.57
C LEU A 103 15.61 14.69 -11.08
N PRO A 104 16.59 14.28 -11.90
CA PRO A 104 16.43 14.29 -13.35
C PRO A 104 15.32 13.32 -13.77
N LEU A 105 14.43 13.78 -14.65
CA LEU A 105 13.35 12.99 -15.21
C LEU A 105 13.22 13.27 -16.71
N THR A 106 13.51 12.25 -17.51
CA THR A 106 13.23 12.29 -18.96
C THR A 106 11.93 11.56 -19.23
N LEU A 107 10.98 12.27 -19.83
CA LEU A 107 9.71 11.72 -20.29
C LEU A 107 9.80 11.42 -21.79
N LYS A 108 9.22 10.30 -22.21
CA LYS A 108 9.08 9.91 -23.61
C LYS A 108 7.61 9.76 -23.95
N ARG A 109 7.21 10.22 -25.13
CA ARG A 109 5.86 10.02 -25.64
C ARG A 109 5.62 8.53 -25.91
N VAL A 110 4.47 8.03 -25.46
CA VAL A 110 4.02 6.66 -25.70
C VAL A 110 2.56 6.68 -26.17
N ASP A 111 2.17 5.70 -27.00
CA ASP A 111 0.78 5.55 -27.44
C ASP A 111 -0.12 5.03 -26.32
N LYS A 112 0.46 4.26 -25.40
CA LYS A 112 -0.19 3.65 -24.25
C LYS A 112 0.80 3.52 -23.10
N ALA A 113 0.38 3.88 -21.90
CA ALA A 113 1.16 3.65 -20.68
C ALA A 113 1.41 2.15 -20.48
N VAL A 114 2.60 1.78 -19.98
CA VAL A 114 2.90 0.38 -19.68
C VAL A 114 1.94 -0.16 -18.62
N GLU A 115 1.14 -1.16 -18.98
CA GLU A 115 0.28 -1.86 -18.04
C GLU A 115 1.10 -2.71 -17.08
N ILE A 116 0.81 -2.61 -15.77
CA ILE A 116 1.34 -3.56 -14.80
C ILE A 116 0.53 -4.85 -14.93
N LEU A 117 1.18 -5.86 -15.52
CA LEU A 117 0.59 -7.18 -15.63
C LEU A 117 0.66 -7.89 -14.27
N ARG A 118 -0.51 -8.21 -13.72
CA ARG A 118 -0.68 -9.05 -12.53
C ARG A 118 -1.35 -10.38 -12.92
N PRO A 119 -0.67 -11.27 -13.67
CA PRO A 119 -1.27 -12.52 -14.16
C PRO A 119 -1.74 -13.46 -13.05
N GLN A 120 -1.18 -13.32 -11.86
CA GLN A 120 -1.56 -14.06 -10.66
C GLN A 120 -2.89 -13.60 -10.05
N GLU A 121 -3.38 -12.41 -10.42
CA GLU A 121 -4.61 -11.87 -9.85
C GLU A 121 -5.83 -12.59 -10.45
N PRO A 122 -6.68 -13.21 -9.62
CA PRO A 122 -7.75 -14.06 -10.10
C PRO A 122 -8.84 -13.23 -10.78
N LYS A 123 -9.29 -13.69 -11.96
CA LYS A 123 -10.34 -13.03 -12.75
C LYS A 123 -11.69 -13.72 -12.60
N LYS A 124 -12.75 -12.92 -12.52
CA LYS A 124 -14.14 -13.39 -12.50
C LYS A 124 -14.57 -13.94 -13.88
N PRO A 125 -15.56 -14.87 -13.92
CA PRO A 125 -16.20 -15.51 -12.77
C PRO A 125 -15.28 -16.51 -12.08
N TYR A 126 -15.31 -16.54 -10.75
CA TYR A 126 -14.57 -17.52 -9.96
C TYR A 126 -15.28 -18.88 -10.00
N PRO A 127 -14.55 -20.01 -9.93
CA PRO A 127 -15.15 -21.35 -9.86
C PRO A 127 -15.60 -21.72 -8.43
N TYR A 128 -15.74 -20.72 -7.56
CA TYR A 128 -16.14 -20.85 -6.16
C TYR A 128 -17.07 -19.68 -5.80
N ILE A 129 -17.65 -19.74 -4.61
CA ILE A 129 -18.59 -18.73 -4.15
C ILE A 129 -17.86 -17.65 -3.38
N GLU A 130 -18.22 -16.40 -3.65
CA GLU A 130 -17.80 -15.23 -2.90
C GLU A 130 -19.03 -14.62 -2.20
N LYS A 131 -18.96 -14.46 -0.88
CA LYS A 131 -20.00 -13.78 -0.08
C LYS A 131 -19.40 -12.60 0.65
N LYS A 132 -19.96 -11.42 0.44
CA LYS A 132 -19.74 -10.29 1.36
C LYS A 132 -20.40 -10.59 2.70
N VAL A 133 -19.66 -10.40 3.78
CA VAL A 133 -20.08 -10.73 5.14
C VAL A 133 -19.84 -9.55 6.06
N ALA A 134 -20.61 -9.47 7.15
CA ALA A 134 -20.39 -8.50 8.21
C ALA A 134 -20.77 -9.12 9.55
N TYR A 135 -19.99 -8.83 10.58
CA TYR A 135 -20.22 -9.29 11.94
C TYR A 135 -19.69 -8.24 12.93
N THR A 136 -20.06 -8.35 14.20
CA THR A 136 -19.69 -7.37 15.22
C THR A 136 -18.73 -8.00 16.22
N ASN A 137 -17.59 -7.35 16.46
CA ASN A 137 -16.83 -7.56 17.67
C ASN A 137 -17.60 -6.93 18.83
N LEU A 138 -18.40 -7.75 19.54
CA LEU A 138 -19.27 -7.30 20.61
C LEU A 138 -18.51 -6.65 21.78
N LYS A 139 -17.26 -7.05 22.02
CA LYS A 139 -16.43 -6.51 23.10
C LYS A 139 -16.01 -5.06 22.80
N ALA A 140 -15.68 -4.77 21.55
CA ALA A 140 -15.23 -3.45 21.11
C ALA A 140 -16.36 -2.57 20.55
N GLY A 141 -17.54 -3.14 20.27
CA GLY A 141 -18.62 -2.42 19.59
C GLY A 141 -18.32 -2.11 18.11
N VAL A 142 -17.34 -2.79 17.52
CA VAL A 142 -16.87 -2.56 16.15
C VAL A 142 -17.55 -3.53 15.19
N LYS A 143 -18.14 -3.02 14.11
CA LYS A 143 -18.60 -3.81 12.98
C LYS A 143 -17.43 -4.06 12.02
N LEU A 144 -17.18 -5.33 11.73
CA LEU A 144 -16.16 -5.79 10.79
C LEU A 144 -16.83 -6.28 9.51
N VAL A 145 -16.32 -5.85 8.37
CA VAL A 145 -16.85 -6.20 7.04
C VAL A 145 -15.76 -6.92 6.26
N GLY A 146 -16.15 -7.97 5.54
CA GLY A 146 -15.20 -8.81 4.83
C GLY A 146 -15.82 -9.62 3.72
N THR A 147 -15.02 -10.55 3.21
CA THR A 147 -15.39 -11.51 2.19
C THR A 147 -15.11 -12.92 2.70
N LEU A 148 -16.13 -13.78 2.65
CA LEU A 148 -16.02 -15.22 2.85
C LEU A 148 -16.10 -15.91 1.49
N THR A 149 -15.02 -16.59 1.10
CA THR A 149 -15.03 -17.48 -0.07
C THR A 149 -15.30 -18.92 0.37
N LEU A 150 -16.11 -19.63 -0.41
CA LEU A 150 -16.51 -21.01 -0.14
C LEU A 150 -16.28 -21.87 -1.39
N PRO A 151 -15.69 -23.08 -1.27
CA PRO A 151 -15.45 -23.96 -2.42
C PRO A 151 -16.72 -24.30 -3.22
N SER A 152 -17.86 -24.43 -2.55
CA SER A 152 -19.18 -24.70 -3.15
C SER A 152 -20.32 -24.19 -2.24
N ASP A 153 -21.56 -24.17 -2.73
CA ASP A 153 -22.77 -23.86 -1.95
C ASP A 153 -23.22 -25.04 -1.08
N THR A 154 -22.73 -26.23 -1.37
CA THR A 154 -22.99 -27.46 -0.62
C THR A 154 -21.71 -28.00 0.01
N GLY A 155 -21.78 -28.36 1.29
CA GLY A 155 -20.68 -28.99 2.01
C GLY A 155 -20.38 -28.30 3.34
N VAL A 156 -19.45 -28.90 4.07
CA VAL A 156 -18.87 -28.35 5.29
C VAL A 156 -17.36 -28.35 5.08
N PHE A 157 -16.72 -27.20 5.21
CA PHE A 157 -15.32 -27.00 4.82
C PHE A 157 -14.46 -26.60 6.03
N PRO A 158 -13.17 -26.99 6.05
CA PRO A 158 -12.21 -26.31 6.91
C PRO A 158 -12.12 -24.84 6.49
N ALA A 159 -11.77 -23.97 7.42
CA ALA A 159 -11.68 -22.53 7.17
C ALA A 159 -10.37 -21.94 7.65
N VAL A 160 -9.96 -20.84 7.02
CA VAL A 160 -8.90 -19.99 7.55
C VAL A 160 -9.32 -18.53 7.59
N VAL A 161 -8.85 -17.80 8.61
CA VAL A 161 -8.88 -16.34 8.65
C VAL A 161 -7.51 -15.82 8.22
N LEU A 162 -7.47 -14.96 7.21
CA LEU A 162 -6.24 -14.24 6.85
C LEU A 162 -6.14 -12.97 7.72
N ILE A 163 -4.97 -12.75 8.32
CA ILE A 163 -4.72 -11.64 9.26
C ILE A 163 -3.62 -10.77 8.67
N THR A 164 -3.96 -9.52 8.39
CA THR A 164 -3.12 -8.51 7.74
C THR A 164 -1.89 -8.14 8.58
N GLY A 165 -0.91 -7.53 7.91
CA GLY A 165 0.27 -6.94 8.54
C GLY A 165 0.01 -5.58 9.19
N SER A 166 1.09 -4.87 9.49
CA SER A 166 1.01 -3.57 10.14
C SER A 166 0.50 -2.48 9.20
N GLY A 167 -0.31 -1.57 9.75
CA GLY A 167 -0.95 -0.48 9.01
C GLY A 167 -2.42 -0.76 8.68
N PRO A 168 -3.14 0.25 8.16
CA PRO A 168 -4.56 0.11 7.83
C PRO A 168 -4.73 -0.63 6.50
N HIS A 169 -5.11 -1.91 6.53
CA HIS A 169 -5.30 -2.72 5.32
C HIS A 169 -6.77 -2.98 5.00
N ASP A 170 -7.07 -3.03 3.70
CA ASP A 170 -8.30 -3.66 3.23
C ASP A 170 -8.20 -5.20 3.34
N ARG A 171 -9.31 -5.89 3.11
CA ARG A 171 -9.35 -7.36 3.17
C ARG A 171 -8.41 -8.08 2.19
N ASP A 172 -7.87 -7.38 1.20
CA ASP A 172 -6.98 -7.96 0.18
C ASP A 172 -5.50 -7.72 0.50
N GLU A 173 -5.22 -7.00 1.60
CA GLU A 173 -3.90 -6.55 2.02
C GLU A 173 -3.19 -5.80 0.89
N THR A 174 -3.89 -4.80 0.34
CA THR A 174 -3.44 -4.07 -0.84
C THR A 174 -2.13 -3.31 -0.58
N ILE A 175 -1.04 -3.75 -1.21
CA ILE A 175 0.30 -3.13 -1.08
C ILE A 175 0.85 -2.85 -2.48
N TYR A 176 1.08 -1.57 -2.81
CA TYR A 176 1.56 -1.15 -4.13
C TYR A 176 0.75 -1.77 -5.30
N GLY A 177 -0.58 -1.83 -5.11
CA GLY A 177 -1.53 -2.45 -6.05
C GLY A 177 -1.47 -3.97 -6.15
N HIS A 178 -0.68 -4.67 -5.31
CA HIS A 178 -0.76 -6.12 -5.17
C HIS A 178 -1.89 -6.49 -4.20
N HIS A 179 -2.64 -7.55 -4.51
CA HIS A 179 -3.71 -8.10 -3.67
C HIS A 179 -3.33 -9.49 -3.12
N PRO A 180 -2.30 -9.61 -2.26
CA PRO A 180 -1.78 -10.91 -1.81
C PRO A 180 -2.84 -11.78 -1.15
N PHE A 181 -3.76 -11.21 -0.36
CA PHE A 181 -4.81 -12.01 0.28
C PHE A 181 -5.88 -12.47 -0.70
N LEU A 182 -6.14 -11.73 -1.79
CA LEU A 182 -6.99 -12.22 -2.88
C LEU A 182 -6.39 -13.43 -3.59
N ILE A 183 -5.08 -13.40 -3.84
CA ILE A 183 -4.36 -14.51 -4.49
C ILE A 183 -4.38 -15.75 -3.59
N LEU A 184 -4.10 -15.58 -2.29
CA LEU A 184 -4.15 -16.68 -1.32
C LEU A 184 -5.56 -17.24 -1.17
N ALA A 185 -6.58 -16.38 -1.08
CA ALA A 185 -7.96 -16.82 -0.97
C ALA A 185 -8.43 -17.59 -2.21
N ASP A 186 -8.12 -17.15 -3.44
CA ASP A 186 -8.46 -17.88 -4.67
C ASP A 186 -7.82 -19.29 -4.65
N TYR A 187 -6.52 -19.37 -4.36
CA TYR A 187 -5.82 -20.64 -4.34
C TYR A 187 -6.39 -21.60 -3.29
N LEU A 188 -6.52 -21.15 -2.04
CA LEU A 188 -7.00 -21.99 -0.93
C LEU A 188 -8.46 -22.42 -1.14
N THR A 189 -9.31 -21.54 -1.67
CA THR A 189 -10.71 -21.88 -1.96
C THR A 189 -10.82 -22.94 -3.04
N ARG A 190 -10.00 -22.88 -4.09
CA ARG A 190 -9.91 -23.95 -5.10
C ARG A 190 -9.40 -25.28 -4.54
N GLN A 191 -8.65 -25.26 -3.43
CA GLN A 191 -8.19 -26.45 -2.72
C GLN A 191 -9.18 -26.96 -1.65
N GLY A 192 -10.40 -26.42 -1.60
CA GLY A 192 -11.44 -26.91 -0.68
C GLY A 192 -11.43 -26.28 0.71
N ILE A 193 -10.76 -25.14 0.89
CA ILE A 193 -10.69 -24.41 2.16
C ILE A 193 -11.52 -23.11 2.06
N ALA A 194 -12.45 -22.89 2.99
CA ALA A 194 -13.14 -21.61 3.08
C ALA A 194 -12.18 -20.51 3.60
N VAL A 195 -12.25 -19.30 3.06
CA VAL A 195 -11.33 -18.23 3.46
C VAL A 195 -12.12 -16.99 3.87
N LEU A 196 -11.89 -16.53 5.10
CA LEU A 196 -12.39 -15.26 5.59
C LEU A 196 -11.27 -14.22 5.50
N ARG A 197 -11.57 -13.12 4.80
CA ARG A 197 -10.75 -11.92 4.71
C ARG A 197 -11.57 -10.73 5.17
N VAL A 198 -10.98 -9.80 5.91
CA VAL A 198 -11.70 -8.77 6.64
C VAL A 198 -10.98 -7.44 6.45
N ASP A 199 -11.72 -6.36 6.21
CA ASP A 199 -11.12 -5.02 6.25
C ASP A 199 -10.78 -4.73 7.72
N ASP A 200 -9.58 -4.22 7.96
CA ASP A 200 -9.18 -3.86 9.31
C ASP A 200 -10.14 -2.82 9.91
N ARG A 201 -10.22 -2.77 11.23
CA ARG A 201 -11.04 -1.77 11.93
C ARG A 201 -10.71 -0.35 11.43
N GLY A 202 -11.74 0.44 11.15
CA GLY A 202 -11.59 1.79 10.60
C GLY A 202 -11.16 1.84 9.12
N VAL A 203 -11.06 0.69 8.43
CA VAL A 203 -10.68 0.60 7.01
C VAL A 203 -11.85 0.05 6.20
N GLY A 204 -11.94 0.49 4.94
CA GLY A 204 -12.96 0.02 4.00
C GLY A 204 -14.37 0.23 4.53
N GLU A 205 -15.09 -0.87 4.75
CA GLU A 205 -16.46 -0.82 5.27
C GLU A 205 -16.57 -1.21 6.76
N SER A 206 -15.44 -1.55 7.39
CA SER A 206 -15.35 -1.78 8.83
C SER A 206 -15.42 -0.46 9.58
N THR A 207 -16.12 -0.45 10.72
CA THR A 207 -16.18 0.74 11.60
C THR A 207 -14.98 0.76 12.57
N GLY A 208 -14.93 1.75 13.45
CA GLY A 208 -13.86 1.88 14.46
C GLY A 208 -12.78 2.85 14.02
N ASP A 209 -11.71 2.94 14.82
CA ASP A 209 -10.58 3.84 14.59
C ASP A 209 -9.28 3.03 14.66
N PHE A 210 -8.59 2.93 13.53
CA PHE A 210 -7.30 2.24 13.44
C PHE A 210 -6.22 2.95 14.27
N SER A 211 -6.25 4.29 14.34
CA SER A 211 -5.18 5.08 14.97
C SER A 211 -5.06 4.87 16.48
N GLN A 212 -6.13 4.38 17.11
CA GLN A 212 -6.20 4.08 18.54
C GLN A 212 -6.07 2.59 18.83
N ALA A 213 -5.90 1.75 17.80
CA ALA A 213 -5.91 0.31 17.94
C ALA A 213 -4.54 -0.25 18.31
N THR A 214 -4.57 -1.31 19.11
CA THR A 214 -3.40 -2.09 19.51
C THR A 214 -3.38 -3.48 18.87
N SER A 215 -2.27 -4.21 18.98
CA SER A 215 -2.24 -5.62 18.58
C SER A 215 -3.24 -6.49 19.38
N GLU A 216 -3.56 -6.12 20.63
CA GLU A 216 -4.60 -6.78 21.43
C GLU A 216 -6.01 -6.57 20.88
N ASP A 217 -6.26 -5.37 20.36
CA ASP A 217 -7.48 -5.02 19.66
C ASP A 217 -7.67 -5.85 18.38
N PHE A 218 -6.63 -5.95 17.56
CA PHE A 218 -6.65 -6.78 16.34
C PHE A 218 -6.86 -8.26 16.68
N ALA A 219 -6.22 -8.77 17.74
CA ALA A 219 -6.50 -10.12 18.23
C ALA A 219 -7.97 -10.31 18.64
N SER A 220 -8.60 -9.30 19.25
CA SER A 220 -10.04 -9.35 19.57
C SER A 220 -10.92 -9.38 18.32
N ASP A 221 -10.52 -8.72 17.24
CA ASP A 221 -11.27 -8.73 15.97
C ASP A 221 -11.18 -10.07 15.27
N VAL A 222 -10.01 -10.70 15.28
CA VAL A 222 -9.81 -12.06 14.76
C VAL A 222 -10.63 -13.07 15.56
N LEU A 223 -10.68 -12.95 16.91
CA LEU A 223 -11.55 -13.77 17.75
C LEU A 223 -13.03 -13.62 17.36
N ALA A 224 -13.49 -12.41 17.08
CA ALA A 224 -14.85 -12.19 16.59
C ALA A 224 -15.08 -12.84 15.21
N GLY A 225 -14.05 -12.88 14.35
CA GLY A 225 -14.09 -13.59 13.06
C GLY A 225 -14.22 -15.11 13.22
N ILE A 226 -13.51 -15.71 14.18
CA ILE A 226 -13.65 -17.14 14.54
C ILE A 226 -15.08 -17.43 15.01
N GLU A 227 -15.61 -16.62 15.92
CA GLU A 227 -16.98 -16.79 16.42
C GLU A 227 -18.01 -16.64 15.29
N TYR A 228 -17.80 -15.68 14.37
CA TYR A 228 -18.63 -15.56 13.18
C TYR A 228 -18.59 -16.83 12.33
N LEU A 229 -17.41 -17.38 12.03
CA LEU A 229 -17.26 -18.61 11.24
C LEU A 229 -17.97 -19.81 11.89
N LYS A 230 -17.94 -19.92 13.22
CA LYS A 230 -18.65 -20.99 13.96
C LYS A 230 -20.17 -20.92 13.81
N THR A 231 -20.75 -19.76 13.47
CA THR A 231 -22.19 -19.64 13.18
C THR A 231 -22.58 -20.16 11.79
N ARG A 232 -21.60 -20.43 10.92
CA ARG A 232 -21.83 -20.79 9.52
C ARG A 232 -21.99 -22.30 9.38
N LYS A 233 -23.12 -22.73 8.82
CA LYS A 233 -23.38 -24.15 8.51
C LYS A 233 -22.38 -24.74 7.50
N GLU A 234 -21.75 -23.88 6.69
CA GLU A 234 -20.79 -24.29 5.66
C GLU A 234 -19.39 -24.55 6.24
N ILE A 235 -19.13 -24.24 7.51
CA ILE A 235 -17.80 -24.29 8.13
C ILE A 235 -17.74 -25.39 9.17
N ASN A 236 -16.66 -26.18 9.17
CA ASN A 236 -16.36 -27.11 10.25
C ASN A 236 -15.74 -26.35 11.43
N PRO A 237 -16.42 -26.21 12.58
CA PRO A 237 -15.90 -25.45 13.70
C PRO A 237 -14.64 -26.07 14.33
N GLU A 238 -14.36 -27.35 14.10
CA GLU A 238 -13.15 -28.03 14.60
C GLU A 238 -11.93 -27.85 13.68
N GLN A 239 -12.10 -27.18 12.54
CA GLN A 239 -11.04 -27.00 11.52
C GLN A 239 -10.92 -25.55 11.08
N ILE A 240 -10.86 -24.63 12.03
CA ILE A 240 -10.58 -23.21 11.79
C ILE A 240 -9.10 -22.94 12.07
N GLY A 241 -8.35 -22.52 11.05
CA GLY A 241 -6.96 -22.10 11.16
C GLY A 241 -6.78 -20.60 11.00
N LEU A 242 -5.59 -20.09 11.32
CA LEU A 242 -5.21 -18.69 11.11
C LEU A 242 -3.98 -18.61 10.22
N ILE A 243 -3.96 -17.66 9.30
CA ILE A 243 -2.78 -17.34 8.49
C ILE A 243 -2.48 -15.86 8.67
N GLY A 244 -1.40 -15.55 9.37
CA GLY A 244 -1.01 -14.18 9.67
C GLY A 244 0.20 -13.73 8.86
N HIS A 245 0.13 -12.55 8.24
CA HIS A 245 1.24 -11.91 7.57
C HIS A 245 1.85 -10.79 8.41
N SER A 246 3.18 -10.70 8.49
CA SER A 246 3.87 -9.62 9.22
C SER A 246 3.38 -9.46 10.67
N GLU A 247 2.76 -8.34 11.05
CA GLU A 247 2.11 -8.17 12.36
C GLU A 247 1.03 -9.23 12.63
N GLY A 248 0.26 -9.66 11.62
CA GLY A 248 -0.64 -10.80 11.72
C GLY A 248 0.06 -12.09 12.19
N GLY A 249 1.37 -12.23 11.95
CA GLY A 249 2.20 -13.31 12.47
C GLY A 249 2.45 -13.25 13.98
N LEU A 250 2.32 -12.08 14.61
CA LEU A 250 2.23 -11.88 16.06
C LEU A 250 0.80 -12.13 16.57
N ILE A 251 -0.20 -11.65 15.84
CA ILE A 251 -1.62 -11.76 16.21
C ILE A 251 -2.10 -13.21 16.25
N ALA A 252 -1.74 -14.03 15.25
CA ALA A 252 -2.19 -15.42 15.17
C ALA A 252 -1.85 -16.24 16.43
N PRO A 253 -0.60 -16.23 16.95
CA PRO A 253 -0.28 -16.83 18.24
C PRO A 253 -1.07 -16.24 19.42
N MET A 254 -1.23 -14.90 19.50
CA MET A 254 -2.01 -14.25 20.56
C MET A 254 -3.46 -14.74 20.61
N VAL A 255 -4.06 -15.00 19.44
CA VAL A 255 -5.40 -15.54 19.31
C VAL A 255 -5.44 -17.03 19.66
N ALA A 256 -4.49 -17.81 19.14
CA ALA A 256 -4.43 -19.26 19.35
C ALA A 256 -4.30 -19.65 20.83
N VAL A 257 -3.62 -18.83 21.66
CA VAL A 257 -3.56 -19.07 23.12
C VAL A 257 -4.84 -18.66 23.86
N LYS A 258 -5.68 -17.80 23.26
CA LYS A 258 -6.94 -17.30 23.85
C LYS A 258 -8.16 -18.12 23.43
N SER A 259 -8.10 -18.82 22.29
CA SER A 259 -9.21 -19.64 21.78
C SER A 259 -8.77 -21.08 21.53
N PRO A 260 -9.36 -22.07 22.22
CA PRO A 260 -9.11 -23.48 21.94
C PRO A 260 -9.71 -23.94 20.60
N ASP A 261 -10.49 -23.10 19.91
CA ASP A 261 -11.11 -23.41 18.63
C ASP A 261 -10.14 -23.25 17.43
N VAL A 262 -8.91 -22.74 17.66
CA VAL A 262 -7.90 -22.59 16.61
C VAL A 262 -7.16 -23.92 16.41
N ALA A 263 -7.40 -24.57 15.26
CA ALA A 263 -6.82 -25.87 14.92
C ALA A 263 -5.34 -25.80 14.52
N PHE A 264 -4.92 -24.72 13.86
CA PHE A 264 -3.53 -24.47 13.45
C PHE A 264 -3.28 -22.99 13.14
N ILE A 265 -2.00 -22.60 13.09
CA ILE A 265 -1.56 -21.28 12.66
C ILE A 265 -0.46 -21.40 11.59
N VAL A 266 -0.44 -20.46 10.65
CA VAL A 266 0.62 -20.27 9.65
C VAL A 266 1.13 -18.84 9.76
N LEU A 267 2.44 -18.67 9.95
CA LEU A 267 3.06 -17.37 10.15
C LEU A 267 3.88 -17.00 8.91
N MET A 268 3.43 -16.01 8.14
CA MET A 268 4.09 -15.55 6.91
C MET A 268 4.84 -14.26 7.20
N ALA A 269 6.17 -14.26 7.03
CA ALA A 269 7.01 -13.12 7.36
C ALA A 269 6.76 -12.55 8.79
N GLY A 270 6.40 -13.43 9.73
CA GLY A 270 6.07 -13.06 11.10
C GLY A 270 7.30 -12.63 11.92
N THR A 271 7.04 -11.95 13.03
CA THR A 271 8.07 -11.41 13.92
C THR A 271 8.78 -12.51 14.70
N GLY A 272 10.11 -12.61 14.57
CA GLY A 272 10.95 -13.57 15.31
C GLY A 272 11.83 -12.96 16.41
N LEU A 273 11.82 -11.63 16.55
CA LEU A 273 12.58 -10.86 17.53
C LEU A 273 11.61 -9.95 18.31
N ILE A 274 12.08 -9.35 19.41
CA ILE A 274 11.33 -8.30 20.11
C ILE A 274 11.12 -7.08 19.19
N GLY A 275 9.99 -6.39 19.35
CA GLY A 275 9.53 -5.34 18.42
C GLY A 275 10.59 -4.26 18.13
N GLU A 276 11.27 -3.75 19.15
CA GLU A 276 12.31 -2.73 18.98
C GLU A 276 13.51 -3.22 18.15
N GLU A 277 13.97 -4.47 18.35
CA GLU A 277 15.07 -5.05 17.58
C GLU A 277 14.68 -5.29 16.12
N ILE A 278 13.41 -5.60 15.85
CA ILE A 278 12.89 -5.67 14.47
C ILE A 278 13.00 -4.30 13.81
N LEU A 279 12.56 -3.25 14.50
CA LEU A 279 12.60 -1.89 13.96
C LEU A 279 14.04 -1.42 13.71
N TYR A 280 14.98 -1.73 14.61
CA TYR A 280 16.40 -1.42 14.40
C TYR A 280 16.97 -2.18 13.19
N LEU A 281 16.69 -3.48 13.08
CA LEU A 281 17.19 -4.30 11.99
C LEU A 281 16.62 -3.85 10.64
N GLN A 282 15.30 -3.68 10.55
CA GLN A 282 14.63 -3.25 9.32
C GLN A 282 15.09 -1.85 8.91
N GLY A 283 15.14 -0.90 9.85
CA GLY A 283 15.62 0.46 9.59
C GLY A 283 17.05 0.47 9.06
N ALA A 284 17.96 -0.29 9.71
CA ALA A 284 19.34 -0.38 9.26
C ALA A 284 19.47 -1.04 7.87
N LEU A 285 18.71 -2.09 7.56
CA LEU A 285 18.72 -2.72 6.24
C LEU A 285 18.19 -1.77 5.15
N MET A 286 17.13 -1.02 5.45
CA MET A 286 16.56 -0.03 4.53
C MET A 286 17.56 1.10 4.27
N TYR A 287 18.19 1.66 5.31
CA TYR A 287 19.18 2.71 5.14
C TYR A 287 20.42 2.25 4.36
N ARG A 288 20.90 1.02 4.57
CA ARG A 288 21.97 0.45 3.74
C ARG A 288 21.55 0.36 2.27
N ALA A 289 20.33 -0.10 2.00
CA ALA A 289 19.80 -0.18 0.64
C ALA A 289 19.66 1.20 -0.02
N MET A 290 19.43 2.26 0.76
CA MET A 290 19.40 3.65 0.31
C MET A 290 20.79 4.30 0.19
N GLY A 291 21.87 3.60 0.55
CA GLY A 291 23.25 4.10 0.48
C GLY A 291 23.66 5.03 1.62
N VAL A 292 22.93 5.02 2.73
CA VAL A 292 23.27 5.76 3.95
C VAL A 292 24.54 5.16 4.58
N SER A 293 25.38 6.01 5.19
CA SER A 293 26.63 5.59 5.81
C SER A 293 26.40 4.71 7.05
N GLU A 294 27.29 3.76 7.33
CA GLU A 294 27.23 2.95 8.57
C GLU A 294 27.33 3.81 9.83
N GLU A 295 28.01 4.97 9.75
CA GLU A 295 28.09 5.93 10.85
C GLU A 295 26.70 6.51 11.17
N ASP A 296 25.97 6.97 10.16
CA ASP A 296 24.64 7.55 10.35
C ASP A 296 23.60 6.51 10.74
N ILE A 297 23.73 5.27 10.24
CA ILE A 297 22.91 4.13 10.68
C ILE A 297 23.14 3.85 12.16
N THR A 298 24.40 3.90 12.62
CA THR A 298 24.72 3.69 14.04
C THR A 298 24.15 4.82 14.90
N LYS A 299 24.27 6.08 14.49
CA LYS A 299 23.67 7.22 15.18
C LYS A 299 22.14 7.09 15.25
N ASN A 300 21.50 6.71 14.14
CA ASN A 300 20.06 6.47 14.11
C ASN A 300 19.63 5.34 15.06
N ARG A 301 20.39 4.24 15.11
CA ARG A 301 20.11 3.17 16.08
C ARG A 301 20.20 3.68 17.52
N GLN A 302 21.28 4.36 17.88
CA GLN A 302 21.45 4.93 19.22
C GLN A 302 20.32 5.89 19.59
N PHE A 303 19.89 6.70 18.63
CA PHE A 303 18.76 7.60 18.80
C PHE A 303 17.46 6.84 19.11
N ASN A 304 17.14 5.82 18.32
CA ASN A 304 15.95 4.99 18.54
C ASN A 304 16.04 4.20 19.86
N GLU A 305 17.21 3.70 20.24
CA GLU A 305 17.41 3.01 21.53
C GLU A 305 17.02 3.89 22.73
N ARG A 306 17.33 5.20 22.68
CA ARG A 306 16.88 6.14 23.71
C ARG A 306 15.36 6.35 23.69
N ILE A 307 14.74 6.45 22.50
CA ILE A 307 13.27 6.54 22.38
C ILE A 307 12.61 5.35 23.09
N PHE A 308 13.01 4.13 22.74
CA PHE A 308 12.43 2.93 23.34
C PHE A 308 12.77 2.81 24.82
N SER A 309 13.92 3.31 25.29
CA SER A 309 14.21 3.37 26.74
C SER A 309 13.18 4.23 27.48
N VAL A 310 12.87 5.42 26.96
CA VAL A 310 11.84 6.28 27.56
C VAL A 310 10.48 5.58 27.58
N LEU A 311 10.07 4.99 26.45
CA LEU A 311 8.78 4.31 26.33
C LEU A 311 8.65 3.05 27.21
N LYS A 312 9.77 2.43 27.61
CA LYS A 312 9.77 1.27 28.51
C LYS A 312 9.84 1.66 30.00
N GLU A 313 10.32 2.85 30.30
CA GLU A 313 10.48 3.36 31.67
C GLU A 313 9.31 4.21 32.14
N GLU A 314 8.59 4.84 31.20
CA GLU A 314 7.50 5.78 31.47
C GLU A 314 6.18 5.24 30.95
N ASP A 315 5.33 4.80 31.88
CA ASP A 315 4.00 4.27 31.57
C ASP A 315 2.98 5.38 31.26
N ASP A 316 3.22 6.62 31.73
CA ASP A 316 2.34 7.75 31.48
C ASP A 316 2.65 8.42 30.12
N SER A 317 1.66 8.44 29.23
CA SER A 317 1.86 8.91 27.86
C SER A 317 2.20 10.40 27.77
N GLU A 318 1.68 11.25 28.66
CA GLU A 318 1.97 12.69 28.65
C GLU A 318 3.42 12.94 29.12
N ASN A 319 3.85 12.26 30.18
CA ASN A 319 5.23 12.33 30.65
C ASN A 319 6.21 11.76 29.61
N ALA A 320 5.86 10.65 28.96
CA ALA A 320 6.67 10.05 27.92
C ALA A 320 6.83 11.01 26.73
N GLU A 321 5.74 11.66 26.31
CA GLU A 321 5.77 12.68 25.25
C GLU A 321 6.69 13.84 25.62
N GLU A 322 6.57 14.39 26.84
CA GLU A 322 7.42 15.49 27.29
C GLU A 322 8.89 15.10 27.34
N ARG A 323 9.22 13.91 27.88
CA ARG A 323 10.59 13.37 27.90
C ARG A 323 11.15 13.21 26.49
N LEU A 324 10.34 12.70 25.56
CA LEU A 324 10.74 12.56 24.16
C LEU A 324 10.96 13.93 23.52
N ARG A 325 10.06 14.91 23.73
CA ARG A 325 10.21 16.28 23.21
C ARG A 325 11.50 16.94 23.68
N GLN A 326 11.82 16.85 24.96
CA GLN A 326 13.08 17.36 25.51
C GLN A 326 14.28 16.68 24.85
N MET A 327 14.25 15.35 24.74
CA MET A 327 15.28 14.56 24.07
C MET A 327 15.49 14.98 22.59
N PHE A 328 14.40 15.23 21.84
CA PHE A 328 14.48 15.72 20.46
C PHE A 328 15.09 17.12 20.39
N MET A 329 14.72 18.03 21.30
CA MET A 329 15.27 19.40 21.33
C MET A 329 16.77 19.41 21.61
N GLU A 330 17.25 18.61 22.57
CA GLU A 330 18.68 18.50 22.88
C GLU A 330 19.53 18.00 21.71
N ASP A 331 18.99 17.08 20.90
CA ASP A 331 19.69 16.59 19.72
C ASP A 331 19.65 17.59 18.57
N TRP A 332 18.52 18.30 18.40
CA TRP A 332 18.42 19.38 17.42
C TRP A 332 19.45 20.48 17.67
N GLU A 333 19.62 20.92 18.92
CA GLU A 333 20.62 21.91 19.31
C GLU A 333 22.07 21.46 19.05
N LYS A 334 22.35 20.16 19.07
CA LYS A 334 23.69 19.62 18.74
C LYS A 334 23.95 19.55 17.23
N MET A 335 22.90 19.61 16.41
CA MET A 335 22.98 19.54 14.95
C MET A 335 22.99 20.94 14.29
N SER A 336 22.49 21.97 14.98
CA SER A 336 22.48 23.38 14.56
C SER A 336 23.76 24.12 14.92
#